data_AF-A0A645FPF5-F1
#
_entry.id   AF-A0A645FPF5-F1
#
_cell.length_a   1.000
_cell.length_b   1.000
_cell.length_c   1.000
_cell.angle_alpha   90.00
_cell.angle_beta   90.00
_cell.angle_gamma   90.00
#
_symmetry.space_group_name_H-M   'P 1'
#
loop_
_entity.id
_entity.type
_entity.pdbx_description
1 polymer ?
#
loop_
_entity_poly.entity_id
_entity_poly.type
_entity_poly.pdbx_seq_one_letter_code
_entity_poly.pdbx_strand_id
1 'polypeptide(L)'
;MPNLKVFFSRHADSLTLDPYVIDQWQPGDIVVFGANAHIAIVSDKRNKKGIPYIIHNAGQPVREEDSLIRGYNSQKITGHYRFAYTEAVYAG
;
A
#
# COMPACT_ATOMS: atom_id res chain seq x y z
N MET A 1 11.34 2.84 -8.52
CA MET A 1 10.62 1.80 -9.29
C MET A 1 9.58 2.41 -10.24
N PRO A 2 9.98 3.14 -11.30
CA PRO A 2 9.03 3.73 -12.25
C PRO A 2 8.16 2.67 -12.96
N ASN A 3 8.74 1.51 -13.28
CA ASN A 3 8.03 0.44 -13.99
C ASN A 3 6.88 -0.17 -13.18
N LEU A 4 7.06 -0.34 -11.86
CA LEU A 4 6.01 -0.93 -11.01
C LEU A 4 4.80 0.00 -10.90
N LYS A 5 5.01 1.31 -10.76
CA LYS A 5 3.90 2.27 -10.76
C LYS A 5 3.09 2.20 -12.06
N VAL A 6 3.78 2.18 -13.20
CA VAL A 6 3.11 2.07 -14.51
C VAL A 6 2.35 0.75 -14.61
N PHE A 7 2.95 -0.37 -14.19
CA PHE A 7 2.29 -1.67 -14.18
C PHE A 7 1.02 -1.66 -13.33
N PHE A 8 1.08 -1.20 -12.07
CA PHE A 8 -0.10 -1.15 -11.20
C PHE A 8 -1.18 -0.23 -11.75
N SER A 9 -0.82 0.94 -12.28
CA SER A 9 -1.80 1.85 -12.88
C SER A 9 -2.56 1.27 -14.08
N ARG A 10 -2.02 0.22 -14.72
CA ARG A 10 -2.64 -0.45 -15.87
C ARG A 10 -3.42 -1.71 -15.49
N HIS A 11 -3.12 -2.33 -14.35
CA HIS A 11 -3.60 -3.67 -14.01
C HIS A 11 -4.30 -3.74 -12.64
N ALA A 12 -4.43 -2.62 -11.94
CA ALA A 12 -5.07 -2.52 -10.64
C ALA A 12 -5.90 -1.23 -10.56
N ASP A 13 -6.89 -1.21 -9.67
CA ASP A 13 -7.68 -0.02 -9.39
C ASP A 13 -6.83 0.99 -8.62
N SER A 14 -6.88 2.25 -9.04
CA SER A 14 -6.26 3.35 -8.31
C SER A 14 -7.24 3.90 -7.29
N LEU A 15 -6.82 3.97 -6.03
CA LEU A 15 -7.63 4.38 -4.89
C LEU A 15 -7.19 5.74 -4.34
N THR A 16 -7.90 6.21 -3.31
CA THR A 16 -7.55 7.45 -2.61
C THR A 16 -6.11 7.42 -2.08
N LEU A 17 -5.42 8.55 -2.19
CA LEU A 17 -4.08 8.74 -1.62
C LEU A 17 -4.13 9.32 -0.19
N ASP A 18 -5.32 9.68 0.29
CA ASP A 18 -5.52 10.18 1.64
C ASP A 18 -5.63 9.01 2.64
N PRO A 19 -4.64 8.82 3.53
CA PRO A 19 -4.64 7.72 4.49
C PRO A 19 -5.71 7.85 5.58
N TYR A 20 -6.40 9.00 5.67
CA TYR A 20 -7.46 9.23 6.65
C TYR A 20 -8.85 8.79 6.17
N VAL A 21 -8.98 8.41 4.90
CA VAL A 21 -10.20 7.77 4.36
C VAL A 21 -10.16 6.26 4.66
N ILE A 22 -10.21 5.93 5.96
CA ILE A 22 -9.81 4.65 6.57
C ILE A 22 -10.41 3.41 5.88
N ASP A 23 -11.67 3.49 5.48
CA ASP A 23 -12.45 2.42 4.84
C ASP A 23 -11.93 2.04 3.45
N GLN A 24 -11.20 2.93 2.78
CA GLN A 24 -10.65 2.68 1.46
C GLN A 24 -9.34 1.88 1.49
N TRP A 25 -8.70 1.76 2.66
CA TRP A 25 -7.42 1.06 2.83
C TRP A 25 -7.68 -0.34 3.36
N GLN A 26 -7.52 -1.37 2.53
CA GLN A 26 -7.80 -2.76 2.86
C GLN A 26 -6.53 -3.63 2.83
N PRO A 27 -6.53 -4.75 3.57
CA PRO A 27 -5.38 -5.64 3.60
C PRO A 27 -5.03 -6.11 2.19
N GLY A 28 -3.73 -6.12 1.86
CA GLY A 28 -3.24 -6.54 0.55
C GLY A 28 -3.13 -5.42 -0.49
N ASP A 29 -3.66 -4.23 -0.22
CA ASP A 29 -3.45 -3.07 -1.09
C ASP A 29 -1.96 -2.71 -1.18
N ILE A 30 -1.55 -2.14 -2.32
CA ILE A 30 -0.18 -1.70 -2.56
C ILE A 30 -0.13 -0.19 -2.44
N VAL A 31 0.80 0.32 -1.63
CA VAL A 31 1.07 1.75 -1.50
C VAL A 31 2.46 2.09 -2.04
N VAL A 32 2.56 3.21 -2.76
CA VAL A 32 3.79 3.75 -3.34
C VAL A 32 4.09 5.11 -2.70
N PHE A 33 5.34 5.30 -2.27
CA PHE A 33 5.81 6.53 -1.64
C PHE A 33 6.85 7.26 -2.51
N GLY A 34 6.93 8.58 -2.37
CA GLY A 34 7.94 9.41 -3.01
C GLY A 34 7.83 9.44 -4.53
N ALA A 35 8.93 9.81 -5.19
CA ALA A 35 9.09 9.71 -6.64
C ALA A 35 9.21 8.23 -7.11
N ASN A 36 8.29 7.38 -6.65
CA ASN A 36 8.27 5.93 -6.83
C ASN A 36 9.48 5.24 -6.19
N ALA A 37 10.00 5.75 -5.07
CA ALA A 37 11.24 5.26 -4.47
C ALA A 37 11.02 4.06 -3.56
N HIS A 38 9.81 3.91 -3.00
CA HIS A 38 9.51 2.90 -1.99
C HIS A 38 8.08 2.37 -2.13
N ILE A 39 7.87 1.10 -1.78
CA ILE A 39 6.55 0.44 -1.79
C ILE A 39 6.29 -0.31 -0.48
N ALA A 40 5.02 -0.49 -0.16
CA ALA A 40 4.57 -1.36 0.92
C ALA A 40 3.26 -2.06 0.57
N ILE A 41 2.93 -3.09 1.34
CA ILE A 41 1.62 -3.75 1.34
C ILE A 41 0.87 -3.30 2.59
N VAL A 42 -0.42 -2.98 2.46
CA VAL A 42 -1.30 -2.64 3.57
C VAL A 42 -1.59 -3.91 4.39
N SER A 43 -1.35 -3.83 5.70
CA SER A 43 -1.61 -4.93 6.64
C SER A 43 -3.10 -4.98 7.05
N ASP A 44 -3.53 -6.14 7.54
CA ASP A 44 -4.79 -6.33 8.25
C ASP A 44 -4.80 -5.74 9.67
N LYS A 45 -3.63 -5.48 10.24
CA LYS A 45 -3.50 -4.80 11.53
C LYS A 45 -3.75 -3.31 11.40
N ARG A 46 -4.47 -2.76 12.38
CA ARG A 46 -4.76 -1.33 12.50
C ARG A 46 -4.38 -0.80 13.87
N ASN A 47 -3.95 0.46 13.91
CA ASN A 47 -3.72 1.15 15.17
C ASN A 47 -5.05 1.60 15.81
N LYS A 48 -4.98 2.21 16.99
CA LYS A 48 -6.18 2.69 17.73
C LYS A 48 -7.02 3.73 16.98
N LYS A 49 -6.49 4.35 15.91
CA LYS A 49 -7.20 5.31 15.05
C LYS A 49 -7.80 4.65 13.81
N GLY A 50 -7.67 3.34 13.65
CA GLY A 50 -8.13 2.60 12.46
C GLY A 50 -7.18 2.66 11.27
N ILE A 51 -6.05 3.39 11.36
CA ILE A 51 -5.07 3.46 10.28
C ILE A 51 -4.33 2.13 10.19
N PRO A 52 -4.20 1.53 8.99
CA PRO A 52 -3.53 0.25 8.86
C PRO A 52 -2.02 0.38 9.00
N TYR A 53 -1.42 -0.68 9.50
CA TYR A 53 0.01 -0.90 9.45
C TYR A 53 0.41 -1.15 7.99
N ILE A 54 1.70 -1.05 7.71
CA ILE A 54 2.28 -1.42 6.42
C ILE A 54 3.36 -2.47 6.60
N ILE A 55 3.40 -3.42 5.67
CA ILE A 55 4.45 -4.43 5.54
C ILE A 55 5.41 -3.94 4.45
N HIS A 56 6.66 -3.66 4.82
CA HIS A 56 7.65 -3.14 3.88
C HIS A 56 9.08 -3.56 4.24
N ASN A 57 9.99 -3.43 3.27
CA ASN A 57 11.40 -3.70 3.49
C ASN A 57 12.21 -2.42 3.23
N ALA A 58 12.68 -1.79 4.29
CA ALA A 58 13.50 -0.58 4.29
C ALA A 58 14.70 -0.68 5.26
N GLY A 59 15.13 -1.90 5.61
CA GLY A 59 16.25 -2.16 6.52
C GLY A 59 15.92 -2.03 8.02
N GLN A 60 14.65 -1.85 8.37
CA GLN A 60 14.18 -1.77 9.75
C GLN A 60 14.03 -3.16 10.42
N PRO A 61 14.11 -3.26 11.76
CA PRO A 61 14.04 -4.55 12.46
C PRO A 61 12.64 -5.19 12.44
N VAL A 62 11.58 -4.38 12.39
CA VAL A 62 10.18 -4.85 12.36
C VAL A 62 9.59 -4.57 10.98
N ARG A 63 9.20 -5.61 10.24
CA ARG A 63 8.75 -5.44 8.85
C ARG A 63 7.32 -4.95 8.70
N GLU A 64 6.49 -5.12 9.72
CA GLU A 64 5.10 -4.68 9.80
C GLU A 64 4.99 -3.54 10.82
N GLU A 65 4.84 -2.30 10.36
CA GLU A 65 4.93 -1.10 11.20
C GLU A 65 3.74 -0.16 11.06
N ASP A 66 3.43 0.60 12.12
CA ASP A 66 2.52 1.75 12.09
C ASP A 66 3.20 2.96 11.41
N SER A 67 3.52 2.79 10.13
CA SER A 67 4.41 3.69 9.37
C SER A 67 3.72 4.35 8.18
N LEU A 68 2.44 4.08 7.91
CA LEU A 68 1.71 4.65 6.78
C LEU A 68 1.69 6.19 6.83
N ILE A 69 1.30 6.77 7.97
CA ILE A 69 1.27 8.22 8.15
C ILE A 69 2.67 8.83 8.13
N ARG A 70 3.67 8.12 8.70
CA ARG A 70 5.07 8.56 8.66
C ARG A 70 5.56 8.65 7.21
N GLY A 71 5.27 7.65 6.39
CA GLY A 71 5.56 7.63 4.95
C GLY A 71 4.81 8.73 4.20
N TYR A 72 3.52 8.90 4.49
CA TYR A 72 2.68 9.96 3.92
C TYR A 72 3.26 11.37 4.16
N ASN A 73 3.68 11.66 5.40
CA ASN A 73 4.20 12.99 5.75
C ASN A 73 5.62 13.22 5.24
N SER A 74 6.49 12.20 5.24
CA SER A 74 7.91 12.38 4.90
C SER A 74 8.22 12.23 3.42
N GLN A 75 7.50 11.36 2.70
CA GLN A 75 7.79 11.03 1.31
C GLN A 75 6.61 11.28 0.38
N LYS A 76 5.40 11.53 0.91
CA LYS A 76 4.14 11.60 0.16
C LYS A 76 3.73 10.24 -0.43
N ILE A 77 2.45 9.93 -0.35
CA ILE A 77 1.86 8.78 -1.07
C ILE A 77 1.62 9.22 -2.52
N THR A 78 2.14 8.45 -3.47
CA THR A 78 2.05 8.74 -4.91
C THR A 78 1.37 7.63 -5.71
N GLY A 79 0.85 6.62 -5.02
CA GLY A 79 -0.02 5.59 -5.56
C GLY A 79 -0.59 4.71 -4.44
N HIS A 80 -1.83 4.28 -4.63
CA HIS A 80 -2.54 3.32 -3.78
C HIS A 80 -3.36 2.44 -4.73
N TYR A 81 -3.09 1.14 -4.73
CA TYR A 81 -3.60 0.21 -5.74
C TYR A 81 -4.21 -1.04 -5.13
N ARG A 82 -5.31 -1.51 -5.71
CA ARG A 82 -5.95 -2.78 -5.38
C ARG A 82 -6.09 -3.65 -6.61
N PHE A 83 -5.60 -4.89 -6.54
CA PHE A 83 -5.88 -5.88 -7.57
C PHE A 83 -7.27 -6.47 -7.38
N ALA A 84 -8.00 -6.65 -8.48
CA ALA A 84 -9.19 -7.49 -8.47
C ALA A 84 -8.77 -8.94 -8.22
N TYR A 85 -9.37 -9.56 -7.22
CA TYR A 85 -9.21 -11.01 -7.04
C TYR A 85 -9.95 -11.72 -8.17
N THR A 86 -9.24 -12.53 -8.94
CA THR A 86 -9.85 -13.45 -9.90
C THR A 86 -9.55 -14.88 -9.45
N GLU A 87 -10.58 -15.66 -9.13
CA GLU A 87 -10.48 -17.07 -8.71
C GLU A 87 -9.81 -17.98 -9.75
N ALA A 88 -9.62 -17.50 -10.98
CA ALA A 88 -9.17 -18.27 -12.13
C ALA A 88 -7.77 -18.91 -12.00
N VAL A 89 -6.98 -18.62 -10.96
CA VAL A 89 -5.58 -19.06 -10.86
C VAL A 89 -5.40 -20.38 -10.09
N TYR A 90 -6.41 -20.86 -9.36
CA TYR A 90 -6.29 -22.08 -8.52
C TYR A 90 -7.18 -23.26 -8.97
N ALA A 91 -7.77 -23.21 -10.16
CA ALA A 91 -8.58 -24.30 -10.72
C ALA A 91 -7.74 -25.34 -11.49
N GLY A 92 -6.54 -25.68 -10.99
CA GLY A 92 -5.61 -26.65 -11.58
C GLY A 92 -5.26 -27.77 -10.61
#